data_AF-A0AA91DAR0-F1
#
_entry.id   AF-A0AA91DAR0-F1
#
_cell.length_a   1.000
_cell.length_b   1.000
_cell.length_c   1.000
_cell.angle_alpha   90.00
_cell.angle_beta   90.00
_cell.angle_gamma   90.00
#
_symmetry.space_group_name_H-M   'P 1'
#
loop_
_entity.id
_entity.type
_entity.pdbx_description
1 polymer ?
#
loop_
_entity_poly.entity_id
_entity_poly.type
_entity_poly.pdbx_seq_one_letter_code
_entity_poly.pdbx_strand_id
1 'polypeptide(L)'
;MSTADKILELAALKPATVAGALLNHPDIFRDLNESIATTLVLSLVDRGQADTLRQLLASKAIGEAKAHLLAELLLLEAFAE
;
A
#
# COMPACT_ATOMS: atom_id res chain seq x y z
N MET A 1 3.96 8.22 -20.10
CA MET A 1 3.32 7.64 -18.90
C MET A 1 4.39 6.92 -18.12
N SER A 2 4.64 7.35 -16.88
CA SER A 2 5.69 6.78 -16.03
C SER A 2 5.24 5.43 -15.44
N THR A 3 6.19 4.65 -14.92
CA THR A 3 5.88 3.42 -14.18
C THR A 3 5.03 3.70 -12.94
N ALA A 4 5.23 4.84 -12.29
CA ALA A 4 4.43 5.29 -11.15
C ALA A 4 2.96 5.49 -11.53
N ASP A 5 2.71 6.17 -12.65
CA ASP A 5 1.35 6.42 -13.14
C ASP A 5 0.61 5.11 -13.41
N LYS A 6 1.30 4.11 -13.98
CA LYS A 6 0.74 2.77 -14.23
C LYS A 6 0.35 2.05 -12.95
N ILE A 7 1.18 2.15 -11.91
CA ILE A 7 0.91 1.50 -10.61
C ILE A 7 -0.34 2.12 -9.98
N LEU A 8 -0.44 3.45 -10.00
CA LEU A 8 -1.58 4.17 -9.44
C LEU A 8 -2.86 3.92 -10.26
N GLU A 9 -2.77 3.89 -11.58
CA GLU A 9 -3.88 3.53 -12.46
C GLU A 9 -4.39 2.10 -12.18
N LEU A 10 -3.48 1.14 -12.03
CA LEU A 10 -3.86 -0.24 -11.68
C LEU A 10 -4.47 -0.33 -10.29
N ALA A 11 -4.00 0.45 -9.32
CA ALA A 11 -4.59 0.51 -7.98
C ALA A 11 -6.02 1.06 -8.02
N ALA A 12 -6.30 2.02 -8.89
CA ALA A 12 -7.64 2.56 -9.10
C ALA A 12 -8.59 1.56 -9.80
N LEU A 13 -8.08 0.81 -10.78
CA LEU A 13 -8.89 -0.13 -11.59
C LEU A 13 -9.07 -1.50 -10.93
N LYS A 14 -8.05 -1.99 -10.22
CA LYS A 14 -7.97 -3.34 -9.66
C LYS A 14 -7.33 -3.35 -8.26
N PRO A 15 -7.95 -2.67 -7.27
CA PRO A 15 -7.34 -2.46 -5.95
C PRO A 15 -7.00 -3.78 -5.24
N ALA A 16 -7.89 -4.78 -5.26
CA ALA A 16 -7.64 -6.08 -4.64
C ALA A 16 -6.47 -6.85 -5.30
N THR A 17 -6.32 -6.73 -6.62
CA THR A 17 -5.19 -7.35 -7.34
C THR A 17 -3.88 -6.70 -6.94
N VAL A 18 -3.85 -5.37 -6.85
CA VAL A 18 -2.64 -4.64 -6.46
C VAL A 18 -2.30 -4.91 -4.99
N ALA A 19 -3.26 -4.86 -4.07
CA ALA A 19 -3.03 -5.17 -2.66
C ALA A 19 -2.52 -6.60 -2.46
N GLY A 20 -3.12 -7.58 -3.14
CA GLY A 20 -2.65 -8.96 -3.13
C GLY A 20 -1.25 -9.13 -3.74
N ALA A 21 -0.92 -8.37 -4.79
CA ALA A 21 0.41 -8.37 -5.36
C ALA A 21 1.45 -7.83 -4.36
N LEU A 22 1.15 -6.75 -3.63
CA LEU A 22 2.04 -6.23 -2.59
C LEU A 22 2.23 -7.23 -1.45
N LEU A 23 1.18 -7.98 -1.07
CA LEU A 23 1.28 -9.03 -0.04
C LEU A 23 2.18 -10.19 -0.47
N ASN A 24 2.09 -10.61 -1.74
CA ASN A 24 2.88 -11.71 -2.28
C ASN A 24 4.31 -11.30 -2.68
N HIS A 25 4.51 -10.03 -3.02
CA HIS A 25 5.78 -9.44 -3.45
C HIS A 25 6.06 -8.14 -2.66
N PRO A 26 6.34 -8.24 -1.35
CA PRO A 26 6.51 -7.09 -0.46
C PRO A 26 7.72 -6.21 -0.80
N ASP A 27 8.71 -6.77 -1.51
CA ASP A 27 9.85 -6.05 -2.06
C ASP A 27 9.44 -4.93 -3.02
N ILE A 28 8.35 -5.13 -3.78
CA ILE A 28 7.80 -4.07 -4.64
C ILE A 28 7.44 -2.86 -3.80
N PHE A 29 6.69 -3.04 -2.70
CA PHE A 29 6.31 -1.94 -1.83
C PHE A 29 7.51 -1.30 -1.13
N ARG A 30 8.48 -2.13 -0.71
CA ARG A 30 9.72 -1.69 -0.06
C ARG A 30 10.48 -0.69 -0.92
N ASP A 31 10.60 -1.00 -2.21
CA ASP A 31 11.47 -0.27 -3.13
C ASP A 31 10.75 0.93 -3.80
N LEU A 32 9.44 1.12 -3.56
CA LEU A 32 8.72 2.29 -4.03
C LEU A 32 9.24 3.58 -3.39
N ASN A 33 9.26 4.65 -4.17
CA ASN A 33 9.39 6.01 -3.62
C ASN A 33 8.28 6.26 -2.59
N GLU A 34 8.61 6.99 -1.52
CA GLU A 34 7.68 7.32 -0.44
C GLU A 34 6.39 7.98 -0.93
N SER A 35 6.47 8.98 -1.82
CA SER A 35 5.26 9.68 -2.31
C SER A 35 4.32 8.74 -3.08
N ILE A 36 4.88 7.83 -3.88
CA ILE A 36 4.13 6.82 -4.61
C ILE A 36 3.52 5.82 -3.64
N ALA A 37 4.29 5.33 -2.67
CA ALA A 37 3.82 4.39 -1.66
C ALA A 37 2.66 4.98 -0.84
N THR A 38 2.78 6.23 -0.40
CA THR A 38 1.71 6.93 0.32
C THR A 38 0.45 7.03 -0.52
N THR A 39 0.56 7.50 -1.76
CA THR A 39 -0.58 7.65 -2.66
C THR A 39 -1.24 6.30 -2.95
N LEU A 40 -0.43 5.26 -3.16
CA LEU A 40 -0.88 3.90 -3.40
C LEU A 40 -1.64 3.35 -2.19
N VAL A 41 -1.09 3.47 -0.99
CA VAL A 41 -1.72 2.99 0.25
C VAL A 41 -3.06 3.68 0.47
N LEU A 42 -3.10 5.01 0.41
CA LEU A 42 -4.35 5.77 0.57
C LEU A 42 -5.40 5.34 -0.47
N SER A 43 -5.01 5.20 -1.74
CA SER A 43 -5.91 4.73 -2.78
C SER A 43 -6.41 3.31 -2.55
N LEU A 44 -5.62 2.42 -1.94
CA LEU A 44 -6.04 1.05 -1.65
C LEU A 44 -6.97 1.00 -0.42
N VAL A 45 -6.69 1.83 0.58
CA VAL A 45 -7.52 2.01 1.78
C VAL A 45 -8.90 2.53 1.41
N ASP A 46 -9.00 3.62 0.62
CA ASP A 46 -10.26 4.19 0.11
C ASP A 46 -11.10 3.19 -0.69
N ARG A 47 -10.49 2.08 -1.13
CA ARG A 47 -11.12 1.00 -1.90
C ARG A 47 -11.31 -0.28 -1.08
N GLY A 48 -11.26 -0.18 0.25
CA GLY A 48 -11.56 -1.26 1.18
C GLY A 48 -10.48 -2.34 1.29
N GLN A 49 -9.21 -2.03 1.00
CA GLN A 49 -8.10 -2.99 1.07
C GLN A 49 -7.26 -2.86 2.35
N ALA A 50 -7.77 -2.17 3.38
CA ALA A 50 -7.08 -1.95 4.65
C ALA A 50 -6.65 -3.27 5.32
N ASP A 51 -7.48 -4.32 5.30
CA ASP A 51 -7.13 -5.61 5.90
C ASP A 51 -5.97 -6.31 5.20
N THR A 52 -5.91 -6.28 3.87
CA THR A 52 -4.79 -6.82 3.10
C THR A 52 -3.49 -6.05 3.41
N LEU A 53 -3.59 -4.74 3.59
CA LEU A 53 -2.46 -3.89 3.98
C LEU A 53 -2.02 -4.16 5.43
N ARG A 54 -2.93 -4.46 6.35
CA ARG A 54 -2.60 -4.92 7.72
C ARG A 54 -1.84 -6.26 7.69
N GLN A 55 -2.21 -7.18 6.79
CA GLN A 55 -1.45 -8.42 6.58
C GLN A 55 -0.05 -8.14 6.04
N LEU A 56 0.09 -7.21 5.09
CA LEU A 56 1.40 -6.79 4.57
C LEU A 56 2.27 -6.21 5.68
N LEU A 57 1.72 -5.33 6.52
CA LEU A 57 2.42 -4.78 7.68
C LEU A 57 2.89 -5.89 8.64
N ALA A 58 2.03 -6.88 8.91
CA ALA A 58 2.33 -8.01 9.79
C ALA A 58 3.42 -8.94 9.23
N SER A 59 3.64 -8.97 7.91
CA SER A 59 4.66 -9.82 7.27
C SER A 59 6.10 -9.44 7.64
N LYS A 60 6.32 -8.19 8.09
CA LYS A 60 7.65 -7.61 8.37
C LYS A 60 8.65 -7.64 7.20
N ALA A 61 8.18 -7.92 5.97
CA ALA A 61 9.03 -8.07 4.79
C ALA A 61 9.33 -6.75 4.06
N ILE A 62 8.61 -5.68 4.40
CA ILE A 62 8.73 -4.36 3.75
C ILE A 62 9.83 -3.46 4.36
N GLY A 63 10.51 -3.90 5.43
CA GLY A 63 11.51 -3.10 6.15
C GLY A 63 10.91 -2.03 7.07
N GLU A 64 11.73 -1.51 7.99
CA GLU A 64 11.28 -0.65 9.09
C GLU A 64 10.65 0.66 8.62
N ALA A 65 11.32 1.40 7.73
CA ALA A 65 10.83 2.69 7.25
C ALA A 65 9.44 2.58 6.58
N LYS A 66 9.24 1.55 5.76
CA LYS A 66 7.96 1.31 5.08
C LYS A 66 6.90 0.73 6.00
N ALA A 67 7.29 -0.06 7.01
CA ALA A 67 6.39 -0.51 8.04
C ALA A 67 5.85 0.67 8.87
N HIS A 68 6.71 1.62 9.26
CA HIS A 68 6.28 2.83 9.95
C HIS A 68 5.32 3.65 9.10
N LEU A 69 5.67 3.93 7.84
CA LEU A 69 4.78 4.63 6.91
C LEU A 69 3.41 3.94 6.79
N LEU A 70 3.40 2.62 6.57
CA LEU A 70 2.16 1.86 6.39
C LEU A 70 1.33 1.85 7.68
N ALA A 71 1.96 1.72 8.85
CA ALA A 71 1.29 1.76 10.13
C ALA A 71 0.65 3.13 10.41
N GLU A 72 1.37 4.23 10.13
CA GLU A 72 0.84 5.59 10.28
C GLU A 72 -0.39 5.82 9.40
N LEU A 73 -0.33 5.40 8.13
CA LEU A 73 -1.46 5.59 7.20
C LEU A 73 -2.68 4.74 7.59
N LEU A 74 -2.48 3.50 8.03
CA LEU A 74 -3.58 2.64 8.52
C LEU A 74 -4.17 3.14 9.84
N LEU A 75 -3.35 3.76 10.71
CA LEU A 75 -3.84 4.38 11.94
C LEU A 75 -4.71 5.61 11.65
N LEU A 76 -4.30 6.44 10.68
CA LEU A 76 -5.08 7.60 10.25
C LEU A 76 -6.45 7.20 9.70
N GLU A 77 -6.53 6.11 8.93
CA GLU A 77 -7.83 5.58 8.48
C GLU A 77 -8.70 5.11 9.64
N ALA A 78 -8.15 4.34 10.58
CA ALA A 78 -8.91 3.85 11.72
C ALA A 78 -9.51 4.98 12.61
N PHE A 79 -8.97 6.19 12.54
CA PHE A 79 -9.51 7.38 13.21
C PHE A 79 -10.48 8.21 12.36
N ALA A 80 -10.59 7.92 11.07
CA ALA A 80 -11.51 8.61 10.16
C ALA A 80 -12.94 8.01 10.17
N GLU A 81 -13.12 6.83 10.79
CA GLU A 81 -14.42 6.21 11.10
C GLU A 81 -15.09 6.85 12.33
#